data_AF-A0A0J9VQ04-F1
#
_entry.id   AF-A0A0J9VQ04-F1
#
_cell.length_a   1.000
_cell.length_b   1.000
_cell.length_c   1.000
_cell.angle_alpha   90.00
_cell.angle_beta   90.00
_cell.angle_gamma   90.00
#
_symmetry.space_group_name_H-M   'P 1'
#
loop_
_entity.id
_entity.type
_entity.pdbx_description
1 polymer ?
#
loop_
_entity_poly.entity_id
_entity_poly.type
_entity_poly.pdbx_seq_one_letter_code
_entity_poly.pdbx_strand_id
1 'polypeptide(L)'
;MSGEAMISRIGQLVLPQRLSAVTSLEIRWPLERENEACAGHHDDHTNAIRRLLHPFQLNVDQLSVVLDMLSRTSFPNLRRLCISFEKEYSQRGISNPEAHDMIINKLLQFVKSRPKFKECAFALPEKVFGTITEDIRPVNSGLEKARRSCKQVWCASDGSLHIMHVPFVNTYPDPPPYLENREDAGFWLLRIN
;
A
#
# COMPACT_ATOMS: atom_id res chain seq x y z
N MET A 1 -10.77 -6.08 20.88
CA MET A 1 -10.55 -7.11 19.85
C MET A 1 -9.95 -6.43 18.64
N SER A 2 -8.73 -6.78 18.23
CA SER A 2 -8.06 -6.17 17.08
C SER A 2 -8.87 -6.43 15.80
N GLY A 3 -9.12 -5.40 14.98
CA GLY A 3 -9.83 -5.53 13.70
C GLY A 3 -9.13 -6.51 12.74
N GLU A 4 -7.87 -6.80 12.98
CA GLU A 4 -7.05 -7.80 12.29
C GLU A 4 -7.61 -9.23 12.38
N ALA A 5 -8.14 -9.61 13.55
CA ALA A 5 -8.75 -10.92 13.76
C ALA A 5 -10.12 -11.07 13.06
N MET A 6 -10.79 -9.96 12.77
CA MET A 6 -12.08 -9.98 12.05
C MET A 6 -11.90 -10.14 10.55
N ILE A 7 -10.91 -9.48 9.95
CA ILE A 7 -10.61 -9.62 8.52
C ILE A 7 -10.02 -11.00 8.24
N SER A 8 -9.12 -11.52 9.11
CA SER A 8 -8.54 -12.86 8.96
C SER A 8 -9.56 -13.99 8.91
N ARG A 9 -10.75 -13.76 9.46
CA ARG A 9 -11.86 -14.73 9.47
C ARG A 9 -13.08 -14.28 8.70
N ILE A 10 -13.00 -13.22 7.89
CA ILE A 10 -14.20 -12.64 7.26
C ILE A 10 -14.92 -13.64 6.35
N GLY A 11 -14.18 -14.50 5.65
CA GLY A 11 -14.73 -15.59 4.84
C GLY A 11 -15.44 -16.68 5.65
N GLN A 12 -15.13 -16.79 6.95
CA GLN A 12 -15.76 -17.74 7.88
C GLN A 12 -16.92 -17.08 8.65
N LEU A 13 -16.88 -15.76 8.84
CA LEU A 13 -17.86 -14.99 9.60
C LEU A 13 -19.03 -14.50 8.75
N VAL A 14 -18.81 -14.35 7.44
CA VAL A 14 -19.79 -13.79 6.51
C VAL A 14 -20.05 -14.77 5.38
N LEU A 15 -21.33 -15.04 5.11
CA LEU A 15 -21.74 -15.92 4.02
C LEU A 15 -21.18 -15.45 2.67
N PRO A 16 -20.72 -16.34 1.78
CA PRO A 16 -20.16 -15.97 0.48
C PRO A 16 -21.09 -15.09 -0.37
N GLN A 17 -22.40 -15.28 -0.28
CA GLN A 17 -23.40 -14.46 -0.97
C GLN A 17 -23.41 -13.00 -0.50
N ARG A 18 -23.11 -12.76 0.79
CA ARG A 18 -23.01 -11.40 1.32
C ARG A 18 -21.70 -10.76 0.90
N LEU A 19 -20.61 -11.52 0.87
CA LEU A 19 -19.31 -11.04 0.38
C LEU A 19 -19.35 -10.72 -1.12
N SER A 20 -20.08 -11.51 -1.92
CA SER A 20 -20.27 -11.23 -3.34
C SER A 20 -21.13 -9.99 -3.59
N ALA A 21 -21.99 -9.57 -2.65
CA ALA A 21 -22.73 -8.32 -2.77
C ALA A 21 -21.88 -7.08 -2.47
N VAL A 22 -20.70 -7.24 -1.87
CA VAL A 22 -19.81 -6.13 -1.52
C VAL A 22 -19.16 -5.58 -2.79
N THR A 23 -19.38 -4.29 -3.04
CA THR A 23 -18.85 -3.56 -4.20
C THR A 23 -17.82 -2.49 -3.83
N SER A 24 -17.75 -2.13 -2.55
CA SER A 24 -16.90 -1.06 -2.01
C SER A 24 -16.38 -1.47 -0.64
N LEU A 25 -15.08 -1.33 -0.40
CA LEU A 25 -14.45 -1.58 0.90
C LEU A 25 -13.44 -0.49 1.24
N GLU A 26 -13.46 -0.10 2.50
CA GLU A 26 -12.42 0.72 3.11
C GLU A 26 -11.90 -0.03 4.33
N ILE A 27 -10.58 -0.20 4.40
CA ILE A 27 -9.93 -1.03 5.40
C ILE A 27 -8.82 -0.23 6.05
N ARG A 28 -8.81 -0.22 7.39
CA ARG A 28 -7.68 0.25 8.19
C ARG A 28 -6.90 -0.96 8.64
N TRP A 29 -5.63 -1.05 8.26
CA TRP A 29 -4.77 -2.21 8.49
C TRP A 29 -3.46 -1.80 9.16
N PRO A 30 -2.99 -2.51 10.20
CA PRO A 30 -1.64 -2.30 10.70
C PRO A 30 -0.65 -2.91 9.70
N LEU A 31 0.24 -2.10 9.14
CA LEU A 31 1.45 -2.67 8.53
C LEU A 31 2.24 -3.30 9.70
N GLU A 32 2.64 -4.56 9.65
CA GLU A 32 3.53 -5.16 10.66
C GLU A 32 4.97 -5.26 10.16
N ARG A 33 5.92 -5.34 11.10
CA ARG A 33 7.33 -5.63 10.82
C ARG A 33 7.62 -7.10 11.08
N GLU A 34 8.45 -7.74 10.25
CA GLU A 34 8.80 -9.16 10.37
C GLU A 34 9.35 -9.54 11.76
N ASN A 35 9.94 -8.58 12.46
CA ASN A 35 10.54 -8.80 13.79
C ASN A 35 9.69 -8.25 14.96
N GLU A 36 8.43 -7.83 14.75
CA GLU A 36 7.55 -7.42 15.86
C GLU A 36 6.98 -8.61 16.63
N ALA A 37 6.62 -9.71 15.95
CA ALA A 37 6.04 -10.89 16.59
C ALA A 37 7.07 -11.81 17.30
N CYS A 38 8.35 -11.70 16.94
CA CYS A 38 9.43 -12.56 17.47
C CYS A 38 10.30 -11.89 18.55
N ALA A 39 9.86 -10.79 19.16
CA ALA A 39 10.48 -10.27 20.39
C ALA A 39 10.16 -11.15 21.63
N GLY A 40 9.84 -12.42 21.42
CA GLY A 40 9.81 -13.43 22.48
C GLY A 40 11.23 -13.88 22.80
N HIS A 41 11.66 -13.66 24.04
CA HIS A 41 12.77 -14.36 24.71
C HIS A 41 14.22 -14.06 24.26
N HIS A 42 14.50 -12.94 23.61
CA HIS A 42 15.88 -12.47 23.46
C HIS A 42 16.12 -11.25 24.35
N ASP A 43 17.31 -11.19 24.96
CA ASP A 43 17.72 -10.05 25.78
C ASP A 43 17.81 -8.75 24.95
N ASP A 44 17.77 -7.62 25.64
CA ASP A 44 17.76 -6.29 25.01
C ASP A 44 18.97 -6.03 24.09
N HIS A 45 20.10 -6.68 24.35
CA HIS A 45 21.34 -6.52 23.58
C HIS A 45 21.25 -7.27 22.24
N THR A 46 20.76 -8.51 22.25
CA THR A 46 20.52 -9.31 21.04
C THR A 46 19.50 -8.63 20.12
N ASN A 47 18.43 -8.08 20.69
CA ASN A 47 17.45 -7.31 19.94
C ASN A 47 18.02 -5.99 19.39
N ALA A 48 18.92 -5.32 20.12
CA ALA A 48 19.59 -4.11 19.66
C ALA A 48 20.54 -4.40 18.48
N ILE A 49 21.32 -5.48 18.55
CA ILE A 49 22.22 -5.91 17.46
C ILE A 49 21.42 -6.31 16.23
N ARG A 50 20.32 -7.06 16.38
CA ARG A 50 19.46 -7.44 15.25
C ARG A 50 18.82 -6.21 14.58
N ARG A 51 18.43 -5.19 15.34
CA ARG A 51 17.95 -3.89 14.79
C ARG A 51 19.05 -3.08 14.10
N LEU A 52 20.31 -3.25 14.50
CA LEU A 52 21.47 -2.61 13.88
C LEU A 52 21.89 -3.30 12.57
N LEU A 53 21.82 -4.64 12.52
CA LEU A 53 22.24 -5.44 11.38
C LEU A 53 21.13 -5.66 10.34
N HIS A 54 19.87 -5.73 10.79
CA HIS A 54 18.69 -5.91 9.96
C HIS A 54 17.66 -4.82 10.30
N PRO A 55 17.79 -3.63 9.69
CA PRO A 55 16.80 -2.57 9.85
C PRO A 55 15.41 -3.14 9.54
N PHE A 56 14.41 -2.72 10.30
CA PHE A 56 13.08 -3.31 10.31
C PHE A 56 12.53 -3.57 8.90
N GLN A 57 12.33 -4.85 8.56
CA GLN A 57 11.73 -5.28 7.31
C GLN A 57 10.21 -5.22 7.45
N LEU A 58 9.55 -4.60 6.47
CA LEU A 58 8.10 -4.64 6.35
C LEU A 58 7.67 -6.09 6.15
N ASN A 59 6.64 -6.56 6.86
CA ASN A 59 6.16 -7.94 6.72
C ASN A 59 5.40 -8.10 5.41
N VAL A 60 6.14 -8.36 4.34
CA VAL A 60 5.63 -8.49 2.98
C VAL A 60 4.75 -9.76 2.82
N ASP A 61 4.96 -10.77 3.67
CA ASP A 61 4.16 -11.99 3.71
C ASP A 61 2.76 -11.71 4.28
N GLN A 62 2.66 -10.94 5.38
CA GLN A 62 1.37 -10.53 5.93
C GLN A 62 0.57 -9.68 4.94
N LEU A 63 1.23 -8.80 4.17
CA LEU A 63 0.57 -8.07 3.07
C LEU A 63 -0.05 -9.05 2.06
N SER A 64 0.64 -10.14 1.72
CA SER A 64 0.12 -11.16 0.81
C SER A 64 -1.14 -11.81 1.37
N VAL A 65 -1.13 -12.18 2.65
CA VAL A 65 -2.29 -12.75 3.32
C VAL A 65 -3.50 -11.81 3.24
N VAL A 66 -3.30 -10.50 3.45
CA VAL A 66 -4.37 -9.49 3.34
C VAL A 66 -4.93 -9.41 1.92
N LEU A 67 -4.05 -9.32 0.93
CA LEU A 67 -4.46 -9.24 -0.47
C LEU A 67 -5.17 -10.53 -0.93
N ASP A 68 -4.73 -11.70 -0.43
CA ASP A 68 -5.36 -12.99 -0.72
C ASP A 68 -6.75 -13.11 -0.09
N MET A 69 -6.94 -12.59 1.12
CA MET A 69 -8.28 -12.50 1.73
C MET A 69 -9.21 -11.59 0.94
N LEU A 70 -8.66 -10.50 0.40
CA LEU A 70 -9.36 -9.58 -0.49
C LEU A 70 -9.31 -10.03 -1.94
N SER A 71 -8.97 -11.29 -2.24
CA SER A 71 -8.87 -11.80 -3.61
C SER A 71 -10.23 -11.87 -4.29
N ARG A 72 -10.19 -12.02 -5.62
CA ARG A 72 -11.38 -12.06 -6.47
C ARG A 72 -12.34 -13.19 -6.12
N THR A 73 -11.85 -14.28 -5.54
CA THR A 73 -12.69 -15.41 -5.10
C THR A 73 -13.55 -15.02 -3.90
N SER A 74 -12.99 -14.30 -2.92
CA SER A 74 -13.71 -13.82 -1.75
C SER A 74 -14.64 -12.65 -2.08
N PHE A 75 -14.17 -11.70 -2.89
CA PHE A 75 -14.91 -10.47 -3.22
C PHE A 75 -15.01 -10.27 -4.74
N PRO A 76 -15.84 -11.04 -5.45
CA PRO A 76 -15.89 -11.06 -6.92
C PRO A 76 -16.43 -9.77 -7.55
N ASN A 77 -17.28 -9.02 -6.82
CA ASN A 77 -17.91 -7.80 -7.32
C ASN A 77 -17.32 -6.51 -6.71
N LEU A 78 -16.21 -6.61 -5.98
CA LEU A 78 -15.52 -5.44 -5.45
C LEU A 78 -14.99 -4.58 -6.59
N ARG A 79 -15.44 -3.32 -6.63
CA ARG A 79 -15.07 -2.31 -7.63
C ARG A 79 -14.30 -1.15 -7.04
N ARG A 80 -14.45 -0.88 -5.74
CA ARG A 80 -13.78 0.19 -5.02
C ARG A 80 -13.08 -0.37 -3.79
N LEU A 81 -11.80 -0.09 -3.63
CA LEU A 81 -11.01 -0.54 -2.49
C LEU A 81 -10.05 0.57 -2.05
N CYS A 82 -10.13 0.95 -0.79
CA CYS A 82 -9.12 1.78 -0.13
C CYS A 82 -8.56 1.03 1.08
N ILE A 83 -7.25 0.83 1.14
CA ILE A 83 -6.57 0.26 2.31
C ILE A 83 -5.65 1.33 2.91
N SER A 84 -5.89 1.71 4.16
CA SER A 84 -5.04 2.59 4.94
C SER A 84 -4.13 1.78 5.85
N PHE A 85 -2.82 1.91 5.69
CA PHE A 85 -1.81 1.20 6.46
C PHE A 85 -1.32 2.06 7.64
N GLU A 86 -2.02 2.03 8.77
CA GLU A 86 -1.99 3.12 9.76
C GLU A 86 -0.93 3.05 10.85
N LYS A 87 -0.10 2.01 10.87
CA LYS A 87 0.92 1.89 11.91
C LYS A 87 2.11 2.79 11.58
N GLU A 88 2.17 3.95 12.23
CA GLU A 88 3.32 4.84 12.17
C GLU A 88 4.49 4.23 12.97
N TYR A 89 5.62 4.03 12.31
CA TYR A 89 6.79 3.48 12.98
C TYR A 89 7.78 4.57 13.40
N SER A 90 8.34 4.42 14.60
CA SER A 90 9.41 5.25 15.12
C SER A 90 10.64 5.26 14.19
N GLN A 91 11.29 6.42 14.14
CA GLN A 91 12.26 6.98 13.17
C GLN A 91 13.44 6.12 12.65
N ARG A 92 13.58 4.84 12.99
CA ARG A 92 14.70 4.03 12.47
C ARG A 92 14.32 3.34 11.16
N GLY A 93 15.13 3.63 10.16
CA GLY A 93 14.88 3.47 8.73
C GLY A 93 14.33 2.11 8.34
N ILE A 94 13.39 2.15 7.40
CA ILE A 94 13.05 1.01 6.56
C ILE A 94 14.15 1.02 5.50
N SER A 95 15.26 0.32 5.76
CA SER A 95 16.46 0.42 4.93
C SER A 95 16.57 -0.72 3.91
N ASN A 96 15.46 -1.37 3.54
CA ASN A 96 15.48 -2.37 2.48
C ASN A 96 14.73 -1.89 1.24
N PRO A 97 15.42 -1.28 0.26
CA PRO A 97 14.87 -0.94 -1.05
C PRO A 97 14.12 -2.11 -1.71
N GLU A 98 14.62 -3.34 -1.56
CA GLU A 98 13.99 -4.53 -2.12
C GLU A 98 12.59 -4.79 -1.55
N ALA A 99 12.37 -4.48 -0.27
CA ALA A 99 11.05 -4.64 0.36
C ALA A 99 10.01 -3.67 -0.23
N HIS A 100 10.43 -2.48 -0.65
CA HIS A 100 9.55 -1.51 -1.30
C HIS A 100 9.13 -1.98 -2.70
N ASP A 101 10.08 -2.48 -3.49
CA ASP A 101 9.81 -3.08 -4.79
C ASP A 101 8.87 -4.28 -4.66
N MET A 102 9.09 -5.13 -3.65
CA MET A 102 8.20 -6.27 -3.38
C MET A 102 6.78 -5.83 -3.03
N ILE A 103 6.61 -4.76 -2.24
CA ILE A 103 5.28 -4.21 -1.91
C ILE A 103 4.59 -3.72 -3.18
N ILE A 104 5.24 -2.87 -3.97
CA ILE A 104 4.67 -2.34 -5.21
C ILE A 104 4.29 -3.47 -6.16
N ASN A 105 5.18 -4.45 -6.35
CA ASN A 105 4.91 -5.61 -7.18
C ASN A 105 3.68 -6.39 -6.70
N LYS A 106 3.54 -6.64 -5.40
CA LYS A 106 2.36 -7.35 -4.86
C LYS A 106 1.07 -6.55 -5.05
N LEU A 107 1.09 -5.25 -4.77
CA LEU A 107 -0.07 -4.37 -5.01
C LEU A 107 -0.46 -4.35 -6.49
N LEU A 108 0.52 -4.27 -7.39
CA LEU A 108 0.30 -4.28 -8.83
C LEU A 108 -0.30 -5.61 -9.30
N GLN A 109 0.23 -6.74 -8.85
CA GLN A 109 -0.33 -8.06 -9.17
C GLN A 109 -1.78 -8.20 -8.67
N PHE A 110 -2.06 -7.71 -7.47
CA PHE A 110 -3.40 -7.70 -6.92
C PHE A 110 -4.38 -6.89 -7.77
N VAL A 111 -4.00 -5.67 -8.17
CA VAL A 111 -4.84 -4.79 -9.01
C VAL A 111 -5.04 -5.39 -10.41
N LYS A 112 -3.98 -5.92 -11.04
CA LYS A 112 -4.05 -6.59 -12.35
C LYS A 112 -4.99 -7.79 -12.35
N SER A 113 -5.08 -8.53 -11.25
CA SER A 113 -6.03 -9.64 -11.12
C SER A 113 -7.52 -9.21 -11.13
N ARG A 114 -7.78 -7.88 -11.06
CA ARG A 114 -9.09 -7.27 -10.89
C ARG A 114 -9.33 -6.12 -11.90
N PRO A 115 -9.54 -6.42 -13.19
CA PRO A 115 -9.75 -5.41 -14.23
C PRO A 115 -11.05 -4.60 -14.08
N LYS A 116 -11.94 -4.97 -13.14
CA LYS A 116 -13.21 -4.25 -12.88
C LYS A 116 -13.10 -3.19 -11.78
N PHE A 117 -11.90 -2.96 -11.24
CA PHE A 117 -11.69 -1.88 -10.29
C PHE A 117 -11.92 -0.53 -10.97
N LYS A 118 -12.83 0.23 -10.38
CA LYS A 118 -13.07 1.64 -10.72
C LYS A 118 -12.22 2.56 -9.85
N GLU A 119 -11.88 2.10 -8.65
CA GLU A 119 -11.11 2.85 -7.66
C GLU A 119 -10.28 1.85 -6.86
N CYS A 120 -8.98 2.08 -6.78
CA CYS A 120 -8.09 1.32 -5.91
C CYS A 120 -7.04 2.26 -5.32
N ALA A 121 -6.94 2.27 -4.00
CA ALA A 121 -6.04 3.15 -3.27
C ALA A 121 -5.38 2.41 -2.11
N PHE A 122 -4.09 2.69 -1.90
CA PHE A 122 -3.32 2.22 -0.76
C PHE A 122 -2.67 3.43 -0.08
N ALA A 123 -3.14 3.74 1.12
CA ALA A 123 -2.62 4.83 1.92
C ALA A 123 -1.49 4.31 2.82
N LEU A 124 -0.29 4.87 2.68
CA LEU A 124 0.94 4.41 3.31
C LEU A 124 1.48 5.45 4.28
N PRO A 125 2.12 5.05 5.39
CA PRO A 125 2.78 5.96 6.32
C PRO A 125 3.79 6.85 5.60
N GLU A 126 3.92 8.12 6.05
CA GLU A 126 4.78 9.13 5.42
C GLU A 126 6.17 8.63 5.04
N LYS A 127 6.84 7.86 5.93
CA LYS A 127 8.17 7.31 5.66
C LYS A 127 8.18 6.28 4.53
N VAL A 128 7.23 5.35 4.54
CA VAL A 128 7.13 4.29 3.51
C VAL A 128 6.82 4.94 2.16
N PHE A 129 5.87 5.88 2.15
CA PHE A 129 5.51 6.64 0.97
C PHE A 129 6.69 7.45 0.43
N GLY A 130 7.42 8.15 1.31
CA GLY A 130 8.59 8.94 0.97
C GLY A 130 9.68 8.10 0.31
N THR A 131 10.00 6.93 0.86
CA THR A 131 11.01 6.04 0.29
C THR A 131 10.58 5.46 -1.06
N ILE A 132 9.32 5.01 -1.21
CA ILE A 132 8.82 4.50 -2.51
C ILE A 132 8.85 5.59 -3.59
N THR A 133 8.66 6.85 -3.21
CA THR A 133 8.55 7.97 -4.15
C THR A 133 9.84 8.77 -4.30
N GLU A 134 10.93 8.36 -3.63
CA GLU A 134 12.20 9.09 -3.54
C GLU A 134 12.86 9.29 -4.93
N ASP A 135 12.86 8.22 -5.73
CA ASP A 135 13.51 8.20 -7.04
C ASP A 135 12.69 8.90 -8.15
N ILE A 136 11.45 9.31 -7.88
CA ILE A 136 10.64 10.00 -8.87
C ILE A 136 11.21 11.41 -9.07
N ARG A 137 11.86 11.61 -10.22
CA ARG A 137 12.40 12.92 -10.63
C ARG A 137 11.29 13.78 -11.22
N PRO A 138 10.93 14.93 -10.61
CA PRO A 138 10.11 15.89 -11.31
C PRO A 138 10.91 16.40 -12.51
N VAL A 139 10.26 16.45 -13.67
CA VAL A 139 10.90 16.79 -14.95
C VAL A 139 11.47 18.23 -14.97
N ASN A 140 11.20 19.06 -13.96
CA ASN A 140 11.72 20.43 -13.87
C ASN A 140 12.26 20.80 -12.48
N SER A 141 13.43 21.43 -12.44
CA SER A 141 14.23 21.76 -11.25
C SER A 141 13.65 22.84 -10.32
N GLY A 142 12.55 23.51 -10.71
CA GLY A 142 11.80 24.42 -9.83
C GLY A 142 10.89 23.71 -8.81
N LEU A 143 10.82 22.37 -8.87
CA LEU A 143 9.79 21.55 -8.24
C LEU A 143 10.26 20.74 -7.03
N GLU A 144 11.46 20.99 -6.52
CA GLU A 144 11.99 20.38 -5.28
C GLU A 144 11.07 20.62 -4.07
N LYS A 145 10.37 21.77 -4.01
CA LYS A 145 9.33 22.02 -3.00
C LYS A 145 8.07 21.16 -3.19
N ALA A 146 7.72 20.80 -4.43
CA ALA A 146 6.54 19.98 -4.71
C ALA A 146 6.72 18.51 -4.30
N ARG A 147 7.96 17.99 -4.36
CA ARG A 147 8.31 16.66 -3.82
C ARG A 147 7.90 16.52 -2.35
N ARG A 148 8.21 17.53 -1.53
CA ARG A 148 7.89 17.53 -0.08
C ARG A 148 6.38 17.62 0.21
N SER A 149 5.60 18.20 -0.71
CA SER A 149 4.15 18.36 -0.58
C SER A 149 3.32 17.28 -1.27
N CYS A 150 3.95 16.34 -1.99
CA CYS A 150 3.23 15.29 -2.68
C CYS A 150 2.58 14.33 -1.66
N LYS A 151 1.25 14.23 -1.73
CA LYS A 151 0.43 13.36 -0.88
C LYS A 151 -0.18 12.18 -1.65
N GLN A 152 -0.03 12.16 -2.97
CA GLN A 152 -0.63 11.15 -3.82
C GLN A 152 0.20 10.91 -5.09
N VAL A 153 0.37 9.64 -5.44
CA VAL A 153 1.08 9.18 -6.63
C VAL A 153 0.23 8.13 -7.32
N TRP A 154 0.14 8.20 -8.64
CA TRP A 154 -0.51 7.17 -9.42
C TRP A 154 0.51 6.10 -9.82
N CYS A 155 0.21 4.83 -9.55
CA CYS A 155 0.97 3.69 -10.03
C CYS A 155 0.23 3.08 -11.23
N ALA A 156 0.84 3.16 -12.41
CA ALA A 156 0.29 2.62 -13.64
C ALA A 156 0.48 1.09 -13.72
N SER A 157 -0.21 0.45 -14.67
CA SER A 157 -0.19 -1.00 -14.87
C SER A 157 1.22 -1.54 -15.20
N ASP A 158 2.11 -0.73 -15.74
CA ASP A 158 3.51 -1.06 -16.01
C ASP A 158 4.44 -0.90 -14.79
N GLY A 159 3.90 -0.43 -13.66
CA GLY A 159 4.66 -0.13 -12.44
C GLY A 159 5.28 1.27 -12.42
N SER A 160 5.07 2.09 -13.46
CA SER A 160 5.55 3.47 -13.47
C SER A 160 4.78 4.34 -12.47
N LEU A 161 5.51 5.18 -11.74
CA LEU A 161 4.97 6.08 -10.74
C LEU A 161 4.86 7.49 -11.29
N HIS A 162 3.66 8.08 -11.16
CA HIS A 162 3.30 9.38 -11.72
C HIS A 162 2.91 10.34 -10.60
N ILE A 163 3.73 11.37 -10.39
CA ILE A 163 3.40 12.46 -9.46
C ILE A 163 2.48 13.45 -10.17
N MET A 164 1.40 13.82 -9.48
CA MET A 164 0.49 14.86 -9.95
C MET A 164 1.11 16.26 -9.80
N HIS A 165 0.99 17.08 -10.84
CA HIS A 165 1.51 18.44 -10.88
C HIS A 165 0.42 19.43 -11.28
N VAL A 166 0.59 20.69 -10.88
CA VAL A 166 -0.29 21.81 -11.27
C VAL A 166 -0.41 21.85 -12.80
N PRO A 167 -1.63 21.99 -13.36
CA PRO A 167 -2.89 22.32 -12.68
C PRO A 167 -3.64 21.13 -12.07
N PHE A 168 -3.23 19.90 -12.36
CA PHE A 168 -3.92 18.68 -11.95
C PHE A 168 -3.45 18.25 -10.56
N VAL A 169 -3.76 19.04 -9.54
CA VAL A 169 -3.29 18.78 -8.16
C VAL A 169 -4.02 17.60 -7.51
N ASN A 170 -5.25 17.32 -7.93
CA ASN A 170 -6.02 16.17 -7.46
C ASN A 170 -7.02 15.67 -8.50
N THR A 171 -6.79 14.46 -9.03
CA THR A 171 -7.73 13.76 -9.91
C THR A 171 -8.30 12.50 -9.28
N TYR A 172 -7.96 12.22 -8.01
CA TYR A 172 -8.49 11.05 -7.31
C TYR A 172 -10.04 11.04 -7.32
N PRO A 173 -10.68 9.91 -7.61
CA PRO A 173 -10.10 8.57 -7.81
C PRO A 173 -9.65 8.26 -9.25
N ASP A 174 -9.92 9.14 -10.20
CA ASP A 174 -9.64 8.92 -11.62
C ASP A 174 -8.14 8.95 -11.94
N PRO A 175 -7.66 8.16 -12.93
CA PRO A 175 -6.28 8.23 -13.39
C PRO A 175 -5.86 9.64 -13.81
N PRO A 176 -4.55 9.97 -13.77
CA PRO A 176 -4.04 11.23 -14.28
C PRO A 176 -4.53 11.53 -15.71
N PRO A 177 -5.01 12.75 -16.00
CA PRO A 177 -5.76 13.06 -17.23
C PRO A 177 -4.89 13.05 -18.50
N TYR A 178 -3.57 13.12 -18.34
CA TYR A 178 -2.57 13.08 -19.41
C TYR A 178 -2.14 11.66 -19.79
N LEU A 179 -2.60 10.61 -19.08
CA LEU A 179 -2.39 9.24 -19.51
C LEU A 179 -3.33 8.96 -20.69
N GLU A 180 -2.74 8.68 -21.86
CA GLU A 180 -3.46 8.43 -23.10
C GLU A 180 -4.33 7.16 -23.01
N ASN A 181 -3.90 6.17 -22.20
CA ASN A 181 -4.60 4.92 -21.96
C ASN A 181 -5.29 4.91 -20.58
N ARG A 182 -6.54 5.36 -20.52
CA ARG A 182 -7.35 5.32 -19.28
C ARG A 182 -7.88 3.92 -18.93
N GLU A 183 -7.76 2.97 -19.84
CA GLU A 183 -8.15 1.57 -19.63
C GLU A 183 -7.07 0.77 -18.87
N ASP A 184 -5.87 1.34 -18.69
CA ASP A 184 -4.81 0.69 -17.92
C ASP A 184 -5.17 0.64 -16.42
N ALA A 185 -5.26 -0.59 -15.91
CA ALA A 185 -5.53 -0.85 -14.51
C ALA A 185 -4.34 -0.37 -13.64
N GLY A 186 -4.50 0.78 -13.00
CA GLY A 186 -3.57 1.31 -12.02
C GLY A 186 -4.23 1.55 -10.66
N PHE A 187 -3.47 2.12 -9.75
CA PHE A 187 -3.96 2.44 -8.40
C PHE A 187 -3.27 3.67 -7.83
N TRP A 188 -3.93 4.27 -6.83
CA TRP A 188 -3.39 5.40 -6.09
C TRP A 188 -2.57 4.94 -4.89
N LEU A 189 -1.37 5.48 -4.75
CA LEU A 189 -0.64 5.50 -3.50
C LEU A 189 -0.93 6.84 -2.82
N LEU A 190 -1.35 6.79 -1.56
CA LEU A 190 -1.67 7.97 -0.77
C LEU A 190 -0.74 8.07 0.43
N ARG A 191 -0.44 9.28 0.87
CA ARG A 191 0.36 9.53 2.08
C ARG A 191 -0.56 9.79 3.27
N ILE A 192 -0.43 9.00 4.32
CA ILE A 192 -1.07 9.29 5.62
C ILE A 192 -0.05 9.93 6.58
N ASN A 193 -0.54 10.89 7.37
CA ASN A 193 0.21 11.57 8.42
C ASN A 193 -0.04 10.90 9.76
#